data_AF-A0A7G9WE93-F1
#
_entry.id   AF-A0A7G9WE93-F1
#
_cell.length_a   1.000
_cell.length_b   1.000
_cell.length_c   1.000
_cell.angle_alpha   90.00
_cell.angle_beta   90.00
_cell.angle_gamma   90.00
#
_symmetry.space_group_name_H-M   'P 1'
#
loop_
_entity.id
_entity.type
_entity.pdbx_description
1 polymer ?
#
loop_
_entity_poly.entity_id
_entity_poly.type
_entity_poly.pdbx_seq_one_letter_code
_entity_poly.pdbx_strand_id
1 'polypeptide(L)'
;MAGVNAYDSQNYSTANRVTGTNYGTTVFTDKKNNSNLDSSDFLNLMVAELKNQDFMSPMDNTEYVSQMAQFSSMQAMQELSEYSKTNYAMSLVGKQVTASRNTVSGKLDTTTGIVRKVSLVNNEYVVYVGGNGKSYSLDQIMNVQQPLEKGECEVDTTGLSPLYSNVTGTTANVNWAYSTEEMSVQKGLTYDVYYSKDGPLTTIDKVKAATKVSGSLTGITDESELKKTLTNLDPDTTYYYNVLVTDSNGNQNIYKSQTFKTKRAS
;
A
#
# COMPACT_ATOMS: atom_id res chain seq x y z
N MET A 1 -46.90 -6.42 36.81
CA MET A 1 -47.55 -7.25 35.76
C MET A 1 -47.70 -6.39 34.51
N ALA A 2 -47.29 -6.94 33.36
CA ALA A 2 -47.70 -6.62 31.97
C ALA A 2 -47.56 -5.17 31.43
N GLY A 3 -47.18 -4.92 30.17
CA GLY A 3 -46.65 -5.81 29.12
C GLY A 3 -47.06 -5.37 27.70
N VAL A 4 -46.16 -5.52 26.71
CA VAL A 4 -46.40 -5.46 25.24
C VAL A 4 -46.80 -4.06 24.70
N ASN A 5 -45.94 -3.32 23.99
CA ASN A 5 -45.46 -3.44 22.60
C ASN A 5 -46.56 -3.21 21.52
N ALA A 6 -46.33 -2.27 20.60
CA ALA A 6 -47.35 -1.80 19.65
C ALA A 6 -46.99 -2.16 18.19
N TYR A 7 -47.62 -3.21 17.69
CA TYR A 7 -47.85 -3.44 16.27
C TYR A 7 -49.36 -3.50 16.05
N ASP A 8 -49.96 -2.54 15.33
CA ASP A 8 -51.06 -2.83 14.41
C ASP A 8 -51.37 -1.65 13.47
N SER A 9 -51.60 -1.96 12.19
CA SER A 9 -52.79 -1.48 11.49
C SER A 9 -53.09 -2.41 10.29
N GLN A 10 -54.18 -3.16 10.43
CA GLN A 10 -54.60 -4.25 9.55
C GLN A 10 -54.91 -3.84 8.09
N ASN A 11 -54.71 -4.81 7.19
CA ASN A 11 -55.43 -4.89 5.91
C ASN A 11 -56.95 -4.95 6.12
N TYR A 12 -57.74 -4.42 5.18
CA TYR A 12 -58.90 -5.16 4.65
C TYR A 12 -59.11 -4.82 3.16
N SER A 13 -59.46 -5.84 2.38
CA SER A 13 -59.66 -5.77 0.94
C SER A 13 -61.12 -6.01 0.55
N THR A 14 -61.57 -5.39 -0.52
CA THR A 14 -62.74 -5.82 -1.30
C THR A 14 -62.48 -5.58 -2.78
N ALA A 15 -62.57 -6.62 -3.60
CA ALA A 15 -62.29 -6.58 -5.03
C ALA A 15 -63.58 -6.55 -5.86
N ASN A 16 -63.56 -5.88 -7.03
CA ASN A 16 -64.31 -6.38 -8.17
C ASN A 16 -63.70 -5.97 -9.53
N ARG A 17 -63.29 -7.00 -10.29
CA ARG A 17 -63.33 -7.26 -11.76
C ARG A 17 -63.86 -6.11 -12.63
N VAL A 18 -63.42 -5.83 -13.87
CA VAL A 18 -63.10 -6.64 -15.08
C VAL A 18 -62.12 -5.76 -15.94
N THR A 19 -61.20 -6.18 -16.84
CA THR A 19 -61.07 -7.35 -17.75
C THR A 19 -59.63 -7.92 -17.71
N GLY A 20 -59.15 -8.58 -18.78
CA GLY A 20 -57.78 -9.10 -18.91
C GLY A 20 -56.99 -8.56 -20.11
N THR A 21 -55.68 -8.80 -20.09
CA THR A 21 -54.87 -9.44 -21.16
C THR A 21 -53.47 -9.73 -20.60
N ASN A 22 -52.92 -10.92 -20.85
CA ASN A 22 -51.57 -11.26 -20.40
C ASN A 22 -50.52 -10.51 -21.25
N TYR A 23 -49.69 -9.69 -20.61
CA TYR A 23 -48.36 -9.35 -21.11
C TYR A 23 -47.36 -9.52 -19.96
N GLY A 24 -46.31 -10.30 -20.22
CA GLY A 24 -45.37 -10.71 -19.19
C GLY A 24 -44.58 -9.54 -18.62
N THR A 25 -44.27 -9.64 -17.33
CA THR A 25 -43.24 -8.82 -16.68
C THR A 25 -41.90 -9.08 -17.37
N THR A 26 -41.54 -8.25 -18.34
CA THR A 26 -40.20 -8.23 -18.91
C THR A 26 -39.24 -7.77 -17.83
N VAL A 27 -38.56 -8.74 -17.21
CA VAL A 27 -37.34 -8.48 -16.46
C VAL A 27 -36.40 -7.74 -17.41
N PHE A 28 -36.02 -6.52 -17.06
CA PHE A 28 -34.89 -5.87 -17.70
C PHE A 28 -33.62 -6.60 -17.25
N THR A 29 -33.36 -7.74 -17.88
CA THR A 29 -31.99 -8.22 -17.99
C THR A 29 -31.23 -7.16 -18.79
N ASP A 30 -30.06 -6.75 -18.30
CA ASP A 30 -29.12 -6.01 -19.12
C ASP A 30 -28.76 -6.91 -20.30
N LYS A 31 -29.49 -6.73 -21.39
CA LYS A 31 -29.18 -7.32 -22.67
C LYS A 31 -27.93 -6.58 -23.13
N LYS A 32 -26.78 -7.09 -22.70
CA LYS A 32 -25.46 -6.75 -23.22
C LYS A 32 -25.59 -6.86 -24.72
N ASN A 33 -25.78 -5.72 -25.39
CA ASN A 33 -25.97 -5.70 -26.83
C ASN A 33 -24.68 -6.27 -27.40
N ASN A 34 -24.79 -7.44 -28.02
CA ASN A 34 -23.65 -8.22 -28.46
C ASN A 34 -23.13 -7.62 -29.78
N SER A 35 -22.67 -6.37 -29.69
CA SER A 35 -21.98 -5.62 -30.73
C SER A 35 -20.46 -5.77 -30.62
N ASN A 36 -20.00 -6.75 -29.85
CA ASN A 36 -18.79 -7.47 -30.22
C ASN A 36 -19.20 -8.33 -31.41
N LEU A 37 -18.71 -7.99 -32.61
CA LEU A 37 -18.75 -8.87 -33.77
C LEU A 37 -17.96 -10.12 -33.37
N ASP A 38 -18.65 -11.19 -33.00
CA ASP A 38 -18.01 -12.41 -32.55
C ASP A 38 -17.23 -12.99 -33.73
N SER A 39 -16.00 -13.46 -33.49
CA SER A 39 -15.18 -14.10 -34.51
C SER A 39 -15.90 -15.29 -35.15
N SER A 40 -16.87 -15.89 -34.45
CA SER A 40 -17.78 -16.92 -34.97
C SER A 40 -18.69 -16.43 -36.10
N ASP A 41 -19.25 -15.21 -36.02
CA ASP A 41 -20.08 -14.63 -37.08
C ASP A 41 -19.25 -14.28 -38.32
N PHE A 42 -18.01 -13.80 -38.13
CA PHE A 42 -17.06 -13.62 -39.23
C PHE A 42 -16.66 -14.96 -39.87
N LEU A 43 -16.36 -16.00 -39.08
CA LEU A 43 -16.06 -17.33 -39.60
C LEU A 43 -17.23 -17.92 -40.40
N ASN A 44 -18.48 -17.68 -39.98
CA ASN A 44 -19.68 -18.08 -40.72
C ASN A 44 -19.79 -17.36 -42.07
N LEU A 45 -19.50 -16.05 -42.12
CA LEU A 45 -19.44 -15.28 -43.37
C LEU A 45 -18.29 -15.75 -44.27
N MET A 46 -17.11 -16.02 -43.72
CA MET A 46 -15.95 -16.55 -44.46
C MET A 46 -16.25 -17.94 -45.07
N VAL A 47 -16.97 -18.81 -44.36
CA VAL A 47 -17.42 -20.12 -44.86
C VAL A 47 -18.53 -19.97 -45.91
N ALA A 48 -19.34 -18.91 -45.87
CA ALA A 48 -20.33 -18.61 -46.91
C ALA A 48 -19.67 -18.08 -48.20
N GLU A 49 -18.69 -17.19 -48.07
CA GLU A 49 -17.86 -16.69 -49.18
C GLU A 49 -17.06 -17.83 -49.84
N LEU A 50 -16.38 -18.68 -49.06
CA LEU A 50 -15.63 -19.85 -49.56
C LEU A 50 -16.50 -20.88 -50.31
N LYS A 51 -17.83 -20.85 -50.13
CA LYS A 51 -18.78 -21.70 -50.87
C LYS A 51 -19.28 -21.08 -52.18
N ASN A 52 -19.03 -19.79 -52.41
CA ASN A 52 -19.53 -19.03 -53.57
C ASN A 52 -18.42 -18.38 -54.43
N GLN A 53 -17.17 -18.33 -53.95
CA GLN A 53 -16.04 -17.73 -54.68
C GLN A 53 -15.51 -18.67 -55.77
N ASP A 54 -15.53 -18.20 -57.02
CA ASP A 54 -14.83 -18.82 -58.15
C ASP A 54 -13.30 -18.71 -57.96
N PHE A 55 -12.55 -19.71 -58.40
CA PHE A 55 -11.17 -20.00 -57.98
C PHE A 55 -10.10 -18.98 -58.42
N MET A 56 -10.48 -17.91 -59.14
CA MET A 56 -9.55 -17.10 -59.94
C MET A 56 -9.02 -15.81 -59.31
N SER A 57 -9.49 -15.38 -58.12
CA SER A 57 -8.90 -14.22 -57.39
C SER A 57 -9.00 -14.30 -55.84
N PRO A 58 -8.24 -15.19 -55.17
CA PRO A 58 -8.31 -15.37 -53.71
C PRO A 58 -7.55 -14.32 -52.86
N MET A 59 -7.03 -13.22 -53.44
CA MET A 59 -6.09 -12.33 -52.73
C MET A 59 -6.73 -11.39 -51.69
N ASP A 60 -7.86 -10.74 -51.98
CA ASP A 60 -8.47 -9.75 -51.06
C ASP A 60 -8.90 -10.38 -49.71
N ASN A 61 -9.40 -11.62 -49.75
CA ASN A 61 -9.85 -12.32 -48.53
C ASN A 61 -8.69 -12.64 -47.57
N THR A 62 -7.46 -12.80 -48.07
CA THR A 62 -6.28 -13.09 -47.23
C THR A 62 -5.82 -11.85 -46.45
N GLU A 63 -5.84 -10.69 -47.11
CA GLU A 63 -5.52 -9.39 -46.47
C GLU A 63 -6.58 -9.03 -45.42
N TYR A 64 -7.87 -9.22 -45.72
CA TYR A 64 -8.96 -8.99 -44.76
C TYR A 64 -8.85 -9.90 -43.52
N VAL A 65 -8.58 -11.20 -43.70
CA VAL A 65 -8.37 -12.14 -42.59
C VAL A 65 -7.15 -11.73 -41.75
N SER A 66 -6.09 -11.23 -42.37
CA SER A 66 -4.89 -10.76 -41.67
C SER A 66 -5.17 -9.51 -40.82
N GLN A 67 -5.94 -8.56 -41.35
CA GLN A 67 -6.38 -7.37 -40.60
C GLN A 67 -7.37 -7.73 -39.48
N MET A 68 -8.30 -8.67 -39.71
CA MET A 68 -9.20 -9.16 -38.67
C MET A 68 -8.43 -9.84 -37.53
N ALA A 69 -7.44 -10.68 -37.84
CA ALA A 69 -6.57 -11.29 -36.83
C ALA A 69 -5.79 -10.24 -36.01
N GLN A 70 -5.36 -9.14 -36.65
CA GLN A 70 -4.75 -8.00 -35.95
C GLN A 70 -5.73 -7.29 -35.01
N PHE A 71 -6.98 -7.06 -35.43
CA PHE A 71 -8.04 -6.50 -34.57
C PHE A 71 -8.38 -7.40 -33.40
N SER A 72 -8.58 -8.71 -33.62
CA SER A 72 -8.82 -9.69 -32.55
C SER A 72 -7.67 -9.74 -31.54
N SER A 73 -6.42 -9.62 -32.01
CA SER A 73 -5.23 -9.57 -31.15
C SER A 73 -5.18 -8.29 -30.31
N MET A 74 -5.55 -7.14 -30.88
CA MET A 74 -5.67 -5.88 -30.13
C MET A 74 -6.79 -5.93 -29.09
N GLN A 75 -7.95 -6.52 -29.41
CA GLN A 75 -9.04 -6.71 -28.46
C GLN A 75 -8.61 -7.61 -27.29
N ALA A 76 -7.99 -8.76 -27.56
CA ALA A 76 -7.46 -9.65 -26.52
C ALA A 76 -6.44 -8.94 -25.61
N MET A 77 -5.62 -8.04 -26.16
CA MET A 77 -4.69 -7.23 -25.38
C MET A 77 -5.38 -6.15 -24.53
N GLN A 78 -6.51 -5.58 -24.99
CA GLN A 78 -7.35 -4.68 -24.20
C GLN A 78 -8.02 -5.44 -23.04
N GLU A 79 -8.62 -6.60 -23.31
CA GLU A 79 -9.23 -7.46 -22.29
C GLU A 79 -8.21 -7.91 -21.23
N LEU A 80 -6.98 -8.27 -21.64
CA LEU A 80 -5.88 -8.58 -20.72
C LEU A 80 -5.46 -7.36 -19.88
N SER A 81 -5.46 -6.15 -20.44
CA SER A 81 -5.18 -4.91 -19.72
C SER A 81 -6.24 -4.61 -18.66
N GLU A 82 -7.52 -4.82 -18.98
CA GLU A 82 -8.63 -4.68 -18.03
C GLU A 82 -8.57 -5.74 -16.92
N TYR A 83 -8.27 -6.99 -17.25
CA TYR A 83 -8.07 -8.06 -16.27
C TYR A 83 -6.87 -7.77 -15.36
N SER A 84 -5.76 -7.24 -15.90
CA SER A 84 -4.59 -6.83 -15.13
C SER A 84 -4.91 -5.69 -14.15
N LYS A 85 -5.59 -4.63 -14.62
CA LYS A 85 -6.09 -3.53 -13.77
C LYS A 85 -7.01 -4.04 -12.66
N THR A 86 -7.89 -4.99 -12.98
CA THR A 86 -8.82 -5.63 -12.03
C THR A 86 -8.06 -6.36 -10.94
N ASN A 87 -7.09 -7.21 -11.29
CA ASN A 87 -6.27 -7.93 -10.31
C ASN A 87 -5.44 -6.98 -9.45
N TYR A 88 -4.82 -5.95 -10.05
CA TYR A 88 -4.10 -4.93 -9.30
C TYR A 88 -5.02 -4.26 -8.28
N ALA A 89 -6.18 -3.74 -8.71
CA ALA A 89 -7.16 -3.10 -7.85
C ALA A 89 -7.61 -4.00 -6.68
N MET A 90 -7.96 -5.26 -6.97
CA MET A 90 -8.37 -6.21 -5.93
C MET A 90 -7.24 -6.55 -4.94
N SER A 91 -5.99 -6.61 -5.41
CA SER A 91 -4.82 -6.89 -4.55
C SER A 91 -4.50 -5.76 -3.57
N LEU A 92 -5.00 -4.54 -3.79
CA LEU A 92 -4.87 -3.42 -2.86
C LEU A 92 -5.71 -3.60 -1.60
N VAL A 93 -6.83 -4.34 -1.64
CA VAL A 93 -7.74 -4.46 -0.50
C VAL A 93 -7.03 -5.09 0.70
N GLY A 94 -7.09 -4.40 1.85
CA GLY A 94 -6.38 -4.81 3.06
C GLY A 94 -4.88 -4.49 3.09
N LYS A 95 -4.29 -3.96 2.00
CA LYS A 95 -2.93 -3.39 2.01
C LYS A 95 -2.93 -1.96 2.53
N GLN A 96 -1.78 -1.52 3.02
CA GLN A 96 -1.54 -0.12 3.33
C GLN A 96 -1.07 0.58 2.05
N VAL A 97 -1.71 1.68 1.69
CA VAL A 97 -1.32 2.50 0.52
C VAL A 97 -1.09 3.94 0.93
N THR A 98 -0.19 4.62 0.22
CA THR A 98 -0.13 6.08 0.19
C THR A 98 -0.73 6.54 -1.13
N ALA A 99 -1.86 7.24 -1.05
CA ALA A 99 -2.60 7.74 -2.21
C ALA A 99 -2.63 9.28 -2.19
N SER A 100 -2.62 9.91 -3.35
CA SER A 100 -2.46 11.36 -3.43
C SER A 100 -3.10 11.97 -4.68
N ARG A 101 -3.72 13.14 -4.51
CA ARG A 101 -4.38 13.89 -5.60
C ARG A 101 -4.15 15.38 -5.47
N ASN A 102 -4.12 16.09 -6.59
CA ASN A 102 -4.11 17.55 -6.57
C ASN A 102 -5.51 18.09 -6.23
N THR A 103 -5.58 18.99 -5.25
CA THR A 103 -6.81 19.74 -4.95
C THR A 103 -6.96 20.92 -5.90
N VAL A 104 -8.19 21.47 -5.98
CA VAL A 104 -8.48 22.74 -6.70
C VAL A 104 -7.62 23.94 -6.25
N SER A 105 -6.98 23.84 -5.08
CA SER A 105 -6.07 24.87 -4.54
C SER A 105 -4.60 24.70 -4.96
N GLY A 106 -4.29 23.71 -5.81
CA GLY A 106 -2.91 23.34 -6.17
C GLY A 106 -2.14 22.59 -5.08
N LYS A 107 -2.73 22.42 -3.88
CA LYS A 107 -2.15 21.61 -2.80
C LYS A 107 -2.43 20.13 -3.01
N LEU A 108 -1.48 19.30 -2.61
CA LEU A 108 -1.55 17.85 -2.68
C LEU A 108 -2.30 17.27 -1.46
N ASP A 109 -3.35 16.49 -1.68
CA ASP A 109 -4.14 15.79 -0.65
C ASP A 109 -3.71 14.33 -0.53
N THR A 110 -2.55 14.13 0.09
CA THR A 110 -1.99 12.81 0.40
C THR A 110 -2.71 12.17 1.58
N THR A 111 -2.97 10.86 1.51
CA THR A 111 -3.48 10.05 2.62
C THR A 111 -2.85 8.67 2.59
N THR A 112 -2.29 8.28 3.72
CA THR A 112 -1.74 6.93 3.94
C THR A 112 -2.70 6.14 4.83
N GLY A 113 -2.90 4.86 4.50
CA GLY A 113 -3.68 3.95 5.35
C GLY A 113 -4.15 2.70 4.64
N ILE A 114 -4.91 1.88 5.37
CA ILE A 114 -5.42 0.61 4.87
C ILE A 114 -6.55 0.83 3.85
N VAL A 115 -6.48 0.18 2.69
CA VAL A 115 -7.59 0.12 1.74
C VAL A 115 -8.71 -0.73 2.31
N ARG A 116 -9.88 -0.12 2.50
CA ARG A 116 -11.06 -0.79 3.08
C ARG A 116 -12.05 -1.30 2.05
N LYS A 117 -12.06 -0.71 0.86
CA LYS A 117 -12.98 -1.05 -0.23
C LYS A 117 -12.36 -0.65 -1.57
N VAL A 118 -12.65 -1.43 -2.60
CA VAL A 118 -12.50 -1.03 -4.00
C VAL A 118 -13.89 -1.07 -4.63
N SER A 119 -14.19 -0.15 -5.54
CA SER A 119 -15.46 -0.12 -6.27
C SER A 119 -15.20 0.26 -7.73
N LEU A 120 -15.93 -0.36 -8.65
CA LEU A 120 -15.93 0.01 -10.05
C LEU A 120 -17.06 1.02 -10.29
N VAL A 121 -16.72 2.26 -10.66
CA VAL A 121 -17.68 3.35 -10.91
C VAL A 121 -17.34 3.97 -12.25
N ASN A 122 -18.32 4.08 -13.15
CA ASN A 122 -18.11 4.60 -14.52
C ASN A 122 -16.97 3.89 -15.28
N ASN A 123 -16.83 2.57 -15.08
CA ASN A 123 -15.74 1.73 -15.61
C ASN A 123 -14.32 2.07 -15.10
N GLU A 124 -14.21 2.85 -14.02
CA GLU A 124 -12.96 3.19 -13.34
C GLU A 124 -12.90 2.61 -11.93
N TYR A 125 -11.71 2.13 -11.52
CA TYR A 125 -11.49 1.57 -10.19
C TYR A 125 -11.21 2.66 -9.15
N VAL A 126 -12.10 2.78 -8.17
CA VAL A 126 -12.05 3.71 -7.05
C VAL A 126 -11.68 2.97 -5.77
N VAL A 127 -10.56 3.36 -5.18
CA VAL A 127 -9.95 2.80 -3.97
C VAL A 127 -10.30 3.68 -2.76
N TYR A 128 -10.83 3.09 -1.69
CA TYR A 128 -11.19 3.80 -0.46
C TYR A 128 -10.18 3.53 0.64
N VAL A 129 -9.45 4.58 1.04
CA VAL A 129 -8.29 4.51 1.94
C VAL A 129 -8.66 5.05 3.33
N GLY A 130 -8.26 4.32 4.38
CA GLY A 130 -8.41 4.75 5.77
C GLY A 130 -9.84 4.66 6.33
N GLY A 131 -10.01 5.07 7.59
CA GLY A 131 -11.31 5.06 8.28
C GLY A 131 -12.25 6.21 7.91
N ASN A 132 -11.72 7.28 7.31
CA ASN A 132 -12.49 8.42 6.82
C ASN A 132 -13.09 8.20 5.41
N GLY A 133 -12.77 7.07 4.76
CA GLY A 133 -13.33 6.69 3.46
C GLY A 133 -12.93 7.59 2.30
N LYS A 134 -11.78 8.28 2.36
CA LYS A 134 -11.28 9.06 1.21
C LYS A 134 -11.07 8.14 -0.01
N SER A 135 -11.63 8.53 -1.14
CA SER A 135 -11.56 7.79 -2.40
C SER A 135 -10.47 8.33 -3.33
N TYR A 136 -9.75 7.43 -4.01
CA TYR A 136 -8.69 7.72 -4.98
C TYR A 136 -8.81 6.78 -6.18
N SER A 137 -8.44 7.21 -7.37
CA SER A 137 -8.30 6.35 -8.56
C SER A 137 -6.98 5.57 -8.53
N LEU A 138 -6.81 4.55 -9.39
CA LEU A 138 -5.61 3.69 -9.37
C LEU A 138 -4.31 4.43 -9.71
N ASP A 139 -4.37 5.45 -10.58
CA ASP A 139 -3.24 6.31 -10.95
C ASP A 139 -2.79 7.25 -9.80
N GLN A 140 -3.66 7.46 -8.81
CA GLN A 140 -3.38 8.26 -7.61
C GLN A 140 -2.72 7.44 -6.49
N ILE A 141 -2.52 6.13 -6.66
CA ILE A 141 -1.82 5.27 -5.71
C ILE A 141 -0.31 5.39 -5.94
N MET A 142 0.42 5.95 -4.97
CA MET A 142 1.86 6.20 -5.08
C MET A 142 2.73 5.08 -4.51
N ASN A 143 2.28 4.44 -3.42
CA ASN A 143 2.98 3.36 -2.74
C ASN A 143 1.96 2.32 -2.25
N VAL A 144 2.31 1.04 -2.36
CA VAL A 144 1.57 -0.10 -1.81
C VAL A 144 2.54 -0.91 -0.95
N GLN A 145 2.22 -1.08 0.32
CA GLN A 145 3.00 -1.87 1.27
C GLN A 145 2.10 -2.82 2.08
N GLN A 146 2.70 -3.78 2.76
CA GLN A 146 1.96 -4.57 3.74
C GLN A 146 1.59 -3.67 4.92
N PRO A 147 0.42 -3.88 5.56
CA PRO A 147 0.14 -3.25 6.84
C PRO A 147 1.20 -3.66 7.86
N LEU A 148 1.75 -2.71 8.60
CA LEU A 148 2.54 -2.99 9.80
C LEU A 148 1.63 -3.65 10.84
N GLU A 149 2.13 -4.66 11.55
CA GLU A 149 1.40 -5.22 12.68
C GLU A 149 1.34 -4.21 13.85
N LYS A 150 0.38 -4.41 14.76
CA LYS A 150 0.15 -3.47 15.85
C LYS A 150 1.34 -3.50 16.83
N GLY A 151 2.14 -2.43 16.82
CA GLY A 151 3.32 -2.28 17.67
C GLY A 151 4.64 -2.42 16.92
N GLU A 152 4.61 -2.76 15.62
CA GLU A 152 5.79 -2.74 14.77
C GLU A 152 6.19 -1.32 14.38
N CYS A 153 7.51 -1.09 14.25
CA CYS A 153 8.07 0.18 13.85
C CYS A 153 7.99 0.36 12.32
N GLU A 154 7.74 1.59 11.87
CA GLU A 154 7.78 1.97 10.44
C GLU A 154 9.15 1.71 9.75
N VAL A 155 10.20 1.37 10.50
CA VAL A 155 11.55 1.09 9.98
C VAL A 155 12.17 -0.18 10.57
N ASP A 156 12.84 -0.97 9.71
CA ASP A 156 13.69 -2.08 10.12
C ASP A 156 15.16 -1.64 10.25
N THR A 157 15.65 -1.57 11.49
CA THR A 157 17.03 -1.19 11.81
C THR A 157 17.92 -2.40 12.16
N THR A 158 17.42 -3.63 12.08
CA THR A 158 18.14 -4.83 12.53
C THR A 158 19.42 -5.12 11.75
N GLY A 159 19.45 -4.75 10.47
CA GLY A 159 20.65 -4.84 9.61
C GLY A 159 21.67 -3.71 9.82
N LEU A 160 21.28 -2.61 10.47
CA LEU A 160 22.08 -1.38 10.54
C LEU A 160 23.01 -1.39 11.75
N SER A 161 24.27 -1.01 11.54
CA SER A 161 25.29 -0.96 12.59
C SER A 161 25.78 0.48 12.81
N PRO A 162 25.58 1.08 14.00
CA PRO A 162 26.13 2.39 14.30
C PRO A 162 27.66 2.29 14.41
N LEU A 163 28.35 3.41 14.19
CA LEU A 163 29.81 3.50 14.24
C LEU A 163 30.24 4.35 15.44
N TYR A 164 31.48 4.14 15.88
CA TYR A 164 32.11 4.94 16.93
C TYR A 164 33.45 5.52 16.47
N SER A 165 33.84 6.66 17.06
CA SER A 165 35.09 7.35 16.78
C SER A 165 35.55 8.19 17.98
N ASN A 166 36.74 8.78 17.89
CA ASN A 166 37.30 9.72 18.87
C ASN A 166 37.25 9.23 20.34
N VAL A 167 37.43 7.93 20.57
CA VAL A 167 37.39 7.34 21.92
C VAL A 167 38.57 7.85 22.76
N THR A 168 38.26 8.34 23.96
CA THR A 168 39.21 8.79 24.98
C THR A 168 39.08 7.91 26.23
N GLY A 169 39.61 8.35 27.38
CA GLY A 169 39.34 7.70 28.67
C GLY A 169 37.92 7.97 29.21
N THR A 170 37.31 9.11 28.86
CA THR A 170 36.05 9.58 29.46
C THR A 170 34.94 9.93 28.45
N THR A 171 35.24 9.86 27.16
CA THR A 171 34.31 10.20 26.06
C THR A 171 34.45 9.26 24.87
N ALA A 172 33.39 9.17 24.08
CA ALA A 172 33.39 8.55 22.74
C ALA A 172 32.34 9.22 21.85
N ASN A 173 32.63 9.37 20.56
CA ASN A 173 31.62 9.80 19.59
C ASN A 173 30.96 8.57 18.97
N VAL A 174 29.65 8.62 18.76
CA VAL A 174 28.88 7.63 18.00
C VAL A 174 28.11 8.32 16.88
N ASN A 175 27.92 7.63 15.77
CA ASN A 175 27.16 8.09 14.61
C ASN A 175 26.45 6.89 13.94
N TRP A 176 25.41 7.14 13.16
CA TRP A 176 24.64 6.09 12.50
C TRP A 176 23.99 6.61 11.21
N ALA A 177 23.80 5.70 10.25
CA ALA A 177 23.07 6.00 9.01
C ALA A 177 21.56 6.05 9.25
N TYR A 178 20.82 6.62 8.29
CA TYR A 178 19.36 6.64 8.26
C TYR A 178 18.74 5.25 8.45
N SER A 179 17.52 5.22 8.99
CA SER A 179 16.75 3.98 9.16
C SER A 179 15.93 3.62 7.93
N THR A 180 15.75 4.55 6.99
CA THR A 180 15.06 4.35 5.72
C THR A 180 15.46 5.42 4.70
N GLU A 181 15.39 5.08 3.42
CA GLU A 181 15.57 6.03 2.31
C GLU A 181 14.29 6.85 2.05
N GLU A 182 13.14 6.46 2.62
CA GLU A 182 11.90 7.23 2.51
C GLU A 182 11.96 8.48 3.41
N MET A 183 12.41 9.60 2.84
CA MET A 183 12.60 10.88 3.55
C MET A 183 11.38 11.36 4.35
N SER A 184 10.15 11.04 3.92
CA SER A 184 8.92 11.33 4.65
C SER A 184 8.84 10.60 5.99
N VAL A 185 9.16 9.30 5.99
CA VAL A 185 9.22 8.46 7.20
C VAL A 185 10.45 8.85 8.02
N GLN A 186 11.63 8.96 7.40
CA GLN A 186 12.89 9.32 8.05
C GLN A 186 12.81 10.62 8.86
N LYS A 187 12.08 11.63 8.35
CA LYS A 187 11.82 12.89 9.07
C LYS A 187 10.84 12.73 10.25
N GLY A 188 9.98 11.72 10.26
CA GLY A 188 9.09 11.39 11.37
C GLY A 188 9.79 10.69 12.54
N LEU A 189 11.02 10.22 12.36
CA LEU A 189 11.73 9.40 13.35
C LEU A 189 12.36 10.22 14.48
N THR A 190 12.40 9.62 15.65
CA THR A 190 13.15 10.11 16.82
C THR A 190 14.19 9.08 17.25
N TYR A 191 15.42 9.54 17.46
CA TYR A 191 16.58 8.73 17.84
C TYR A 191 17.05 9.05 19.26
N ASP A 192 17.31 7.99 20.02
CA ASP A 192 17.92 8.02 21.34
C ASP A 192 19.11 7.06 21.39
N VAL A 193 20.23 7.49 21.98
CA VAL A 193 21.43 6.65 22.15
C VAL A 193 21.50 6.15 23.58
N TYR A 194 21.83 4.86 23.75
CA TYR A 194 21.97 4.20 25.05
C TYR A 194 23.29 3.44 25.13
N TYR A 195 23.85 3.33 26.35
CA TYR A 195 25.06 2.55 26.61
C TYR A 195 25.06 1.89 28.00
N SER A 196 25.74 0.75 28.12
CA SER A 196 25.88 -0.02 29.37
C SER A 196 27.23 -0.75 29.43
N LYS A 197 27.63 -1.18 30.63
CA LYS A 197 28.75 -2.09 30.89
C LYS A 197 28.29 -3.55 31.00
N ASP A 198 27.00 -3.80 31.19
CA ASP A 198 26.41 -5.07 31.63
C ASP A 198 26.15 -6.07 30.48
N GLY A 199 26.76 -5.82 29.32
CA GLY A 199 26.71 -6.67 28.14
C GLY A 199 25.93 -6.10 26.95
N PRO A 200 25.82 -6.88 25.86
CA PRO A 200 25.18 -6.44 24.61
C PRO A 200 23.72 -6.02 24.76
N LEU A 201 23.39 -4.88 24.14
CA LEU A 201 22.07 -4.24 24.15
C LEU A 201 21.20 -4.75 22.99
N THR A 202 20.88 -6.04 23.03
CA THR A 202 20.22 -6.78 21.93
C THR A 202 18.69 -6.78 21.95
N THR A 203 18.05 -6.12 22.92
CA THR A 203 16.59 -6.00 23.02
C THR A 203 16.20 -4.60 23.47
N ILE A 204 14.98 -4.16 23.13
CA ILE A 204 14.46 -2.84 23.53
C ILE A 204 14.46 -2.67 25.06
N ASP A 205 14.12 -3.73 25.82
CA ASP A 205 14.12 -3.68 27.29
C ASP A 205 15.53 -3.46 27.86
N LYS A 206 16.55 -4.15 27.31
CA LYS A 206 17.95 -3.92 27.70
C LYS A 206 18.41 -2.50 27.36
N VAL A 207 18.03 -2.01 26.18
CA VAL A 207 18.32 -0.64 25.74
C VAL A 207 17.68 0.38 26.69
N LYS A 208 16.40 0.22 27.06
CA LYS A 208 15.69 1.11 27.99
C LYS A 208 16.20 1.05 29.44
N ALA A 209 16.72 -0.10 29.86
CA ALA A 209 17.35 -0.27 31.18
C ALA A 209 18.78 0.30 31.25
N ALA A 210 19.41 0.58 30.10
CA ALA A 210 20.76 1.12 30.00
C ALA A 210 20.80 2.65 30.17
N THR A 211 22.00 3.21 30.28
CA THR A 211 22.19 4.66 30.45
C THR A 211 21.87 5.40 29.16
N LYS A 212 20.84 6.24 29.18
CA LYS A 212 20.49 7.13 28.06
C LYS A 212 21.49 8.28 27.93
N VAL A 213 21.94 8.57 26.70
CA VAL A 213 22.70 9.78 26.37
C VAL A 213 21.74 10.96 26.24
N SER A 214 22.11 12.11 26.80
CA SER A 214 21.22 13.28 26.89
C SER A 214 20.77 13.82 25.52
N GLY A 215 19.46 14.10 25.45
CA GLY A 215 18.76 14.70 24.31
C GLY A 215 18.50 13.71 23.16
N SER A 216 17.26 13.65 22.72
CA SER A 216 16.86 12.95 21.50
C SER A 216 17.23 13.75 20.25
N LEU A 217 17.32 13.09 19.10
CA LEU A 217 17.36 13.74 17.77
C LEU A 217 16.04 13.42 17.06
N THR A 218 15.37 14.40 16.49
CA THR A 218 14.08 14.23 15.80
C THR A 218 14.01 15.16 14.60
N GLY A 219 13.30 14.78 13.54
CA GLY A 219 13.15 15.62 12.36
C GLY A 219 14.40 15.77 11.50
N ILE A 220 15.39 14.90 11.66
CA ILE A 220 16.71 15.01 11.02
C ILE A 220 16.62 14.76 9.51
N THR A 221 17.17 15.70 8.73
CA THR A 221 17.20 15.64 7.25
C THR A 221 18.61 15.73 6.65
N ASP A 222 19.65 15.85 7.49
CA ASP A 222 21.06 15.63 7.11
C ASP A 222 21.61 14.48 7.96
N GLU A 223 22.05 13.40 7.31
CA GLU A 223 22.60 12.22 7.99
C GLU A 223 23.85 12.57 8.81
N SER A 224 24.56 13.64 8.43
CA SER A 224 25.72 14.13 9.18
C SER A 224 25.36 14.59 10.61
N GLU A 225 24.09 14.90 10.89
CA GLU A 225 23.58 15.26 12.22
C GLU A 225 23.26 14.05 13.11
N LEU A 226 23.19 12.82 12.56
CA LEU A 226 22.94 11.58 13.30
C LEU A 226 24.19 11.11 14.06
N LYS A 227 24.56 11.91 15.06
CA LYS A 227 25.72 11.71 15.93
C LYS A 227 25.46 12.17 17.36
N LYS A 228 26.10 11.50 18.32
CA LYS A 228 26.12 11.87 19.75
C LYS A 228 27.50 11.67 20.33
N THR A 229 27.79 12.42 21.39
CA THR A 229 28.99 12.22 22.22
C THR A 229 28.57 11.64 23.56
N LEU A 230 29.10 10.46 23.88
CA LEU A 230 29.03 9.86 25.20
C LEU A 230 30.07 10.55 26.09
N THR A 231 29.70 10.87 27.32
CA THR A 231 30.53 11.55 28.32
C THR A 231 30.45 10.83 29.65
N ASN A 232 31.33 11.21 30.60
CA ASN A 232 31.41 10.61 31.93
C ASN A 232 31.64 9.08 31.90
N LEU A 233 32.39 8.60 30.91
CA LEU A 233 32.82 7.21 30.84
C LEU A 233 34.02 6.96 31.77
N ASP A 234 34.17 5.72 32.23
CA ASP A 234 35.34 5.29 32.98
C ASP A 234 36.47 4.84 32.04
N PRO A 235 37.75 5.12 32.36
CA PRO A 235 38.90 4.64 31.57
C PRO A 235 39.06 3.11 31.58
N ASP A 236 39.78 2.59 30.58
CA ASP A 236 40.10 1.15 30.37
C ASP A 236 38.89 0.20 30.46
N THR A 237 37.68 0.71 30.18
CA THR A 237 36.38 0.04 30.39
C THR A 237 35.68 -0.26 29.06
N THR A 238 35.13 -1.46 28.93
CA THR A 238 34.33 -1.86 27.75
C THR A 238 32.89 -1.39 27.93
N TYR A 239 32.35 -0.75 26.90
CA TYR A 239 30.96 -0.33 26.81
C TYR A 239 30.27 -0.99 25.63
N TYR A 240 29.00 -1.34 25.82
CA TYR A 240 28.07 -1.73 24.77
C TYR A 240 27.12 -0.56 24.53
N TYR A 241 26.82 -0.25 23.28
CA TYR A 241 25.94 0.85 22.92
C TYR A 241 24.98 0.46 21.79
N ASN A 242 23.87 1.19 21.73
CA ASN A 242 22.85 1.03 20.71
C ASN A 242 22.11 2.35 20.45
N VAL A 243 21.47 2.45 19.29
CA VAL A 243 20.56 3.53 18.90
C VAL A 243 19.14 2.95 18.89
N LEU A 244 18.27 3.52 19.71
CA LEU A 244 16.82 3.30 19.69
C LEU A 244 16.20 4.27 18.70
N VAL A 245 15.43 3.76 17.75
CA VAL A 245 14.57 4.58 16.89
C VAL A 245 13.12 4.44 17.33
N THR A 246 12.38 5.53 17.29
CA THR A 246 10.94 5.61 17.58
C THR A 246 10.25 6.28 16.41
N ASP A 247 9.19 5.67 15.89
CA ASP A 247 8.40 6.21 14.77
C ASP A 247 7.35 7.24 15.22
N SER A 248 6.61 7.77 14.25
CA SER A 248 5.58 8.79 14.47
C SER A 248 4.39 8.31 15.32
N ASN A 249 4.19 6.99 15.41
CA ASN A 249 3.13 6.33 16.19
C ASN A 249 3.60 5.88 17.59
N GLY A 250 4.90 6.03 17.88
CA GLY A 250 5.52 5.63 19.14
C GLY A 250 6.01 4.18 19.18
N ASN A 251 5.96 3.44 18.06
CA ASN A 251 6.56 2.11 17.99
C ASN A 251 8.07 2.22 17.82
N GLN A 252 8.81 1.18 18.19
CA GLN A 252 10.27 1.28 18.39
C GLN A 252 11.03 0.12 17.78
N ASN A 253 12.22 0.40 17.27
CA ASN A 253 13.20 -0.58 16.83
C ASN A 253 14.60 -0.19 17.32
N ILE A 254 15.55 -1.11 17.26
CA ILE A 254 16.94 -0.90 17.69
C ILE A 254 17.91 -1.32 16.60
N TYR A 255 18.98 -0.53 16.46
CA TYR A 255 20.08 -0.89 15.60
C TYR A 255 20.81 -2.14 16.15
N LYS A 256 21.74 -2.69 15.38
CA LYS A 256 22.62 -3.76 15.86
C LYS A 256 23.53 -3.25 16.97
N SER A 257 23.44 -3.84 18.16
CA SER A 257 24.31 -3.49 19.30
C SER A 257 25.79 -3.58 18.94
N GLN A 258 26.55 -2.57 19.33
CA GLN A 258 27.99 -2.47 19.11
C GLN A 258 28.74 -2.34 20.44
N THR A 259 30.07 -2.43 20.39
CA THR A 259 30.93 -2.25 21.55
C THR A 259 32.22 -1.51 21.21
N PHE A 260 32.74 -0.75 22.18
CA PHE A 260 34.07 -0.17 22.15
C PHE A 260 34.68 -0.21 23.56
N LYS A 261 35.99 0.00 23.66
CA LYS A 261 36.70 0.10 24.93
C LYS A 261 37.34 1.48 25.07
N THR A 262 37.12 2.15 26.20
CA THR A 262 37.77 3.44 26.49
C THR A 262 39.28 3.27 26.64
N LYS A 263 40.02 4.33 26.35
CA LYS A 263 41.47 4.35 26.56
C LYS A 263 41.79 4.35 28.05
N ARG A 264 43.02 3.98 28.40
CA ARG A 264 43.55 4.21 29.75
C ARG A 264 43.58 5.71 30.07
N ALA A 265 43.50 6.04 31.36
CA ALA A 265 43.80 7.38 31.81
C ALA A 265 45.22 7.78 31.36
N SER A 266 45.36 9.03 30.92
CA SER A 266 46.65 9.65 30.58
C SER A 266 47.25 10.32 31.82
#